data_AF-A0A432UF79-F1
#
_entry.id   AF-A0A432UF79-F1
#
_cell.length_a   1.000
_cell.length_b   1.000
_cell.length_c   1.000
_cell.angle_alpha   90.00
_cell.angle_beta   90.00
_cell.angle_gamma   90.00
#
_symmetry.space_group_name_H-M   'P 1'
#
loop_
_entity.id
_entity.type
_entity.pdbx_description
1 polymer ?
#
loop_
_entity_poly.entity_id
_entity_poly.type
_entity_poly.pdbx_seq_one_letter_code
_entity_poly.pdbx_strand_id
1 'polypeptide(L)'
;MAKKNLLELKKALEEEREALLKGAIESVLRTASYKARLVEKIREEGLSEEDRPLLEEILRLNERNKALIEAGLSFVEEAFHILSRAMQPEITYGGETREARLISKEA
;
A
#
# COMPACT_ATOMS: atom_id res chain seq x y z
N MET A 1 19.05 -21.05 -14.54
CA MET A 1 19.57 -20.16 -13.47
C MET A 1 18.45 -19.26 -12.94
N ALA A 2 17.51 -18.82 -13.79
CA ALA A 2 16.36 -17.98 -13.42
C ALA A 2 15.56 -18.50 -12.22
N LYS A 3 15.36 -19.82 -12.12
CA LYS A 3 14.67 -20.46 -10.99
C LYS A 3 15.23 -20.09 -9.61
N LYS A 4 16.56 -19.93 -9.47
CA LYS A 4 17.18 -19.52 -8.20
C LYS A 4 16.78 -18.08 -7.86
N ASN A 5 16.91 -17.17 -8.83
CA ASN A 5 16.54 -15.77 -8.64
C ASN A 5 15.02 -15.61 -8.41
N LEU A 6 14.18 -16.44 -9.01
CA LEU A 6 12.73 -16.48 -8.76
C LEU A 6 12.40 -16.94 -7.33
N LEU A 7 13.06 -17.99 -6.83
CA LEU A 7 12.90 -18.42 -5.44
C LEU A 7 13.38 -17.35 -4.45
N GLU A 8 14.46 -16.64 -4.80
CA GLU A 8 14.98 -15.52 -4.01
C GLU A 8 14.01 -14.33 -4.03
N LEU A 9 13.37 -14.04 -5.17
CA LEU A 9 12.35 -13.02 -5.31
C LEU A 9 11.09 -13.34 -4.50
N LYS A 10 10.67 -14.62 -4.52
CA LYS A 10 9.58 -15.11 -3.67
C LYS A 10 9.89 -14.85 -2.19
N LYS A 11 11.10 -15.23 -1.74
CA LYS A 11 11.54 -15.00 -0.37
C LYS A 11 11.55 -13.51 0.00
N ALA A 12 12.05 -12.66 -0.89
CA ALA A 12 12.03 -11.22 -0.69
C ALA A 12 10.60 -10.67 -0.52
N LEU A 13 9.60 -11.19 -1.26
CA LEU A 13 8.20 -10.81 -1.07
C LEU A 13 7.64 -11.27 0.29
N GLU A 14 8.06 -12.41 0.81
CA GLU A 14 7.66 -12.85 2.15
C GLU A 14 8.29 -11.98 3.25
N GLU A 15 9.57 -11.63 3.11
CA GLU A 15 10.27 -10.71 4.01
C GLU A 15 9.66 -9.30 3.98
N GLU A 16 9.28 -8.81 2.79
CA GLU A 16 8.54 -7.55 2.65
C GLU A 16 7.23 -7.59 3.41
N ARG A 17 6.46 -8.68 3.31
CA ARG A 17 5.20 -8.81 4.06
C ARG A 17 5.43 -8.68 5.55
N GLU A 18 6.43 -9.37 6.09
CA GLU A 18 6.75 -9.26 7.51
C GLU A 18 7.15 -7.84 7.90
N ALA A 19 7.94 -7.17 7.08
CA ALA A 19 8.33 -5.79 7.31
C ALA A 19 7.12 -4.85 7.31
N LEU A 20 6.19 -5.03 6.36
CA LEU A 20 4.93 -4.28 6.28
C LEU A 20 4.08 -4.47 7.54
N LEU A 21 3.90 -5.72 7.99
CA LEU A 21 3.13 -6.03 9.21
C LEU A 21 3.77 -5.46 10.47
N LYS A 22 5.10 -5.33 10.50
CA LYS A 22 5.85 -4.74 11.62
C LYS A 22 5.97 -3.21 11.51
N GLY A 23 5.50 -2.58 10.42
CA GLY A 23 5.71 -1.16 10.15
C GLY A 23 7.18 -0.77 9.95
N ALA A 24 8.05 -1.72 9.58
CA ALA A 24 9.48 -1.50 9.44
C ALA A 24 9.82 -0.86 8.07
N ILE A 25 9.54 0.44 7.91
CA ILE A 25 9.62 1.17 6.63
C ILE A 25 10.99 1.03 5.95
N GLU A 26 12.09 1.14 6.70
CA GLU A 26 13.43 0.99 6.11
C GLU A 26 13.66 -0.40 5.51
N SER A 27 13.14 -1.45 6.17
CA SER A 27 13.22 -2.82 5.66
C SER A 27 12.41 -2.95 4.38
N VAL A 28 11.21 -2.35 4.31
CA VAL A 28 10.38 -2.34 3.09
C VAL A 28 11.14 -1.68 1.92
N LEU A 29 11.79 -0.54 2.15
CA LEU A 29 12.59 0.16 1.12
C LEU A 29 13.81 -0.65 0.65
N ARG A 30 14.51 -1.31 1.60
CA ARG A 30 15.63 -2.21 1.27
C ARG A 30 15.14 -3.36 0.38
N THR A 31 14.01 -3.97 0.73
CA THR A 31 13.44 -5.07 -0.03
C THR A 31 12.99 -4.63 -1.41
N ALA A 32 12.40 -3.43 -1.57
CA ALA A 32 12.04 -2.88 -2.87
C ALA A 32 13.25 -2.77 -3.82
N SER A 33 14.37 -2.22 -3.33
CA SER A 33 15.61 -2.10 -4.10
C SER A 33 16.19 -3.47 -4.47
N TYR A 34 16.09 -4.44 -3.57
CA TYR A 34 16.57 -5.80 -3.80
C TYR A 34 15.71 -6.55 -4.82
N LYS A 35 14.37 -6.44 -4.74
CA LYS A 35 13.44 -7.00 -5.73
C LYS A 35 13.72 -6.46 -7.13
N ALA A 36 13.97 -5.16 -7.28
CA ALA A 36 14.30 -4.56 -8.57
C ALA A 36 15.56 -5.19 -9.20
N ARG A 37 16.62 -5.40 -8.39
CA ARG A 37 17.84 -6.08 -8.85
C ARG A 37 17.61 -7.53 -9.26
N LEU A 38 16.75 -8.26 -8.54
CA LEU A 38 16.40 -9.63 -8.88
C LEU A 38 15.62 -9.72 -10.20
N VAL A 39 14.70 -8.80 -10.44
CA VAL A 39 13.94 -8.73 -11.70
C VAL A 39 14.86 -8.51 -12.90
N GLU A 40 15.83 -7.61 -12.82
CA GLU A 40 16.80 -7.42 -13.91
C GLU A 40 17.60 -8.68 -14.20
N LYS A 41 18.09 -9.38 -13.16
CA LYS A 41 18.80 -10.66 -13.34
C LYS A 41 17.93 -11.75 -13.97
N ILE A 42 16.67 -11.86 -13.55
CA ILE A 42 15.72 -12.82 -14.13
C ILE A 42 15.48 -12.50 -15.61
N ARG A 43 15.40 -11.21 -15.96
CA ARG A 43 15.22 -10.76 -17.34
C ARG A 43 16.42 -11.09 -18.23
N GLU A 44 17.64 -10.93 -17.72
CA GLU A 44 18.88 -11.30 -18.41
C GLU A 44 19.00 -12.82 -18.61
N GLU A 45 18.62 -13.62 -17.61
CA GLU A 45 18.71 -15.07 -17.67
C GLU A 45 17.62 -15.74 -18.52
N GLY A 46 16.51 -15.03 -18.75
CA GLY A 46 15.35 -15.53 -19.49
C GLY A 46 14.45 -16.45 -18.67
N LEU A 47 13.17 -16.46 -19.03
CA LEU A 47 12.14 -17.28 -18.40
C LEU A 47 11.74 -18.45 -19.30
N SER A 48 11.50 -19.61 -18.70
CA SER A 48 10.98 -20.79 -19.39
C SER A 48 9.53 -21.08 -18.98
N GLU A 49 8.82 -21.92 -19.76
CA GLU A 49 7.47 -22.37 -19.38
C GLU A 49 7.45 -23.15 -18.05
N GLU A 50 8.56 -23.78 -17.66
CA GLU A 50 8.67 -24.48 -16.37
C GLU A 50 8.67 -23.53 -15.17
N ASP A 51 9.00 -22.26 -15.38
CA ASP A 51 9.04 -21.23 -14.34
C ASP A 51 7.65 -20.60 -14.09
N ARG A 52 6.69 -20.84 -14.98
CA ARG A 52 5.37 -20.22 -14.98
C ARG A 52 4.58 -20.39 -13.67
N PRO A 53 4.52 -21.58 -13.04
CA PRO A 53 3.81 -21.74 -11.77
C PRO A 53 4.42 -20.89 -10.64
N LEU A 54 5.74 -20.73 -10.64
CA LEU A 54 6.45 -19.93 -9.63
C LEU A 54 6.23 -18.44 -9.86
N LEU A 55 6.18 -17.98 -11.12
CA LEU A 55 5.83 -16.61 -11.47
C LEU A 55 4.42 -16.23 -11.03
N GLU A 56 3.44 -17.11 -11.26
CA GLU A 56 2.06 -16.90 -10.80
C GLU A 56 1.98 -16.76 -9.29
N GLU A 57 2.75 -17.57 -8.55
CA GLU A 57 2.83 -17.46 -7.10
C GLU A 57 3.46 -16.12 -6.65
N ILE A 58 4.56 -15.71 -7.28
CA ILE A 58 5.25 -14.44 -7.01
C ILE A 58 4.31 -13.26 -7.26
N LEU A 59 3.56 -13.26 -8.37
CA LEU A 59 2.60 -12.21 -8.69
C LEU A 59 1.49 -12.12 -7.64
N ARG A 60 0.95 -13.28 -7.21
CA ARG A 60 -0.06 -13.34 -6.15
C ARG A 60 0.47 -12.79 -4.82
N LEU A 61 1.71 -13.12 -4.46
CA LEU A 61 2.35 -12.58 -3.24
C LEU A 61 2.55 -11.07 -3.32
N ASN A 62 2.97 -10.57 -4.48
CA ASN A 62 3.14 -9.13 -4.70
C ASN A 62 1.81 -8.38 -4.61
N GLU A 63 0.72 -8.90 -5.20
CA GLU A 63 -0.60 -8.28 -5.11
C GLU A 63 -1.10 -8.22 -3.65
N ARG A 64 -0.85 -9.29 -2.87
CA ARG A 64 -1.18 -9.29 -1.44
C ARG A 64 -0.41 -8.22 -0.68
N ASN A 65 0.88 -8.04 -0.96
CA ASN A 65 1.69 -7.02 -0.29
C ASN A 65 1.26 -5.61 -0.69
N LYS A 66 0.89 -5.40 -1.96
CA LYS A 66 0.29 -4.14 -2.43
C LYS A 66 -0.98 -3.80 -1.65
N ALA A 67 -1.89 -4.76 -1.48
CA ALA A 67 -3.13 -4.53 -0.71
C ALA A 67 -2.86 -4.14 0.75
N LEU A 68 -1.80 -4.67 1.38
CA LEU A 68 -1.39 -4.25 2.73
C LEU A 68 -0.90 -2.79 2.75
N ILE A 69 -0.12 -2.38 1.74
CA ILE A 69 0.36 -1.01 1.61
C ILE A 69 -0.80 -0.05 1.40
N GLU A 70 -1.73 -0.38 0.50
CA GLU A 70 -2.93 0.43 0.21
C GLU A 70 -3.78 0.61 1.46
N ALA A 71 -4.04 -0.48 2.21
CA ALA A 71 -4.77 -0.39 3.48
C ALA A 71 -4.05 0.50 4.49
N GLY A 72 -2.71 0.35 4.61
CA GLY A 72 -1.87 1.20 5.45
C GLY A 72 -1.97 2.68 5.09
N LEU A 73 -1.93 3.01 3.79
CA LEU A 73 -2.06 4.38 3.30
C LEU A 73 -3.45 4.95 3.62
N SER A 74 -4.52 4.20 3.40
CA SER A 74 -5.88 4.64 3.74
C SER A 74 -6.04 4.96 5.23
N PHE A 75 -5.40 4.19 6.13
CA PHE A 75 -5.41 4.53 7.56
C PHE A 75 -4.71 5.86 7.87
N VAL A 76 -3.57 6.12 7.21
CA VAL A 76 -2.83 7.38 7.39
C VAL A 76 -3.62 8.56 6.84
N GLU A 77 -4.26 8.41 5.68
CA GLU A 77 -5.11 9.44 5.06
C GLU A 77 -6.32 9.77 5.95
N GLU A 78 -7.00 8.77 6.50
CA GLU A 78 -8.13 8.99 7.40
C GLU A 78 -7.68 9.71 8.68
N ALA A 79 -6.56 9.29 9.28
CA ALA A 79 -6.01 9.97 10.45
C ALA A 79 -5.66 11.44 10.16
N PHE A 80 -5.07 11.69 8.99
CA PHE A 80 -4.78 13.05 8.53
C PHE A 80 -6.06 13.88 8.34
N HIS A 81 -7.10 13.32 7.74
CA HIS A 81 -8.38 14.00 7.54
C HIS A 81 -9.10 14.31 8.85
N ILE A 82 -9.10 13.37 9.81
CA ILE A 82 -9.68 13.58 11.14
C ILE A 82 -9.01 14.77 11.82
N LEU A 83 -7.68 14.80 11.88
CA LEU A 83 -6.95 15.90 12.50
C LEU A 83 -7.17 17.22 11.77
N SER A 84 -7.15 17.20 10.43
CA SER A 84 -7.38 18.40 9.61
C SER A 84 -8.77 19.00 9.84
N ARG A 85 -9.81 18.16 9.95
CA ARG A 85 -11.18 18.62 10.23
C ARG A 85 -11.32 19.19 11.65
N ALA A 86 -10.69 18.55 12.64
CA ALA A 86 -10.75 19.01 14.02
C ALA A 86 -9.97 20.32 14.27
N MET A 87 -8.91 20.56 13.49
CA MET A 87 -8.02 21.71 13.63
C MET A 87 -8.32 22.84 12.65
N GLN A 88 -9.22 22.63 11.69
CA GLN A 88 -9.73 23.72 10.86
C GLN A 88 -10.49 24.69 11.77
N PRO A 89 -10.03 25.94 11.91
CA PRO A 89 -10.80 26.93 12.64
C PRO A 89 -12.15 27.08 11.95
N GLU A 90 -13.24 27.07 12.72
CA GLU A 90 -14.52 27.55 12.21
C GLU A 90 -14.29 28.98 11.74
N ILE A 91 -14.15 29.17 10.43
CA ILE A 91 -14.20 30.51 9.86
C ILE A 91 -15.67 30.91 9.91
N THR A 92 -16.12 31.38 11.07
CA THR A 92 -17.33 32.19 11.19
C THR A 92 -17.06 33.53 10.52
N TYR A 93 -17.17 33.57 9.19
CA TYR A 93 -17.30 34.84 8.48
C TYR A 93 -18.70 35.39 8.75
N GLY A 94 -18.79 36.29 9.73
CA GLY A 94 -20.03 36.94 10.14
C GLY A 94 -20.78 36.13 11.18
N GLY A 95 -20.91 36.69 12.40
CA GLY A 95 -21.65 36.05 13.48
C GLY A 95 -23.10 35.79 13.10
N GLU A 96 -23.47 34.52 13.03
CA GLU A 96 -24.82 34.00 13.30
C GLU A 96 -24.72 32.48 13.27
N THR A 97 -24.73 31.85 14.45
CA THR A 97 -24.94 30.41 14.61
C THR A 97 -26.38 30.11 14.20
N ARG A 98 -26.63 29.94 12.90
CA ARG A 98 -27.93 29.46 12.43
C ARG A 98 -28.00 27.96 12.61
N GLU A 99 -28.54 27.54 13.76
CA GLU A 99 -29.18 26.23 13.85
C GLU A 99 -30.13 26.08 12.66
N ALA A 100 -29.87 25.09 11.81
CA ALA A 100 -30.70 24.78 10.67
C ALA A 100 -32.08 24.31 11.17
N ARG A 101 -33.02 25.25 11.30
CA ARG A 101 -34.44 24.91 11.47
C ARG A 101 -34.93 24.31 10.16
N LEU A 102 -35.22 23.01 10.20
CA LEU A 102 -36.01 22.30 9.21
C LEU A 102 -37.33 23.06 9.02
N ILE A 103 -37.44 23.84 7.95
CA ILE A 103 -38.70 24.43 7.54
C ILE A 103 -39.51 23.29 6.91
N SER A 104 -40.38 22.69 7.73
CA SER A 104 -41.49 21.85 7.27
C SER A 104 -42.32 22.66 6.29
N LYS A 105 -42.45 22.17 5.05
CA LYS A 105 -43.45 22.66 4.10
C LYS A 105 -44.78 22.01 4.45
N GLU A 106 -45.66 22.73 5.14
CA GLU A 106 -47.09 22.46 5.10
C GLU A 106 -47.90 23.77 5.11
N ALA A 107 -48.91 23.77 4.24
CA ALA A 107 -49.98 24.77 3.97
C ALA A 107 -49.62 25.97 3.07
#